data_AF-A0A9E1IAH6-F1
#
_entry.id   AF-A0A9E1IAH6-F1
#
_cell.length_a   1.000
_cell.length_b   1.000
_cell.length_c   1.000
_cell.angle_alpha   90.00
_cell.angle_beta   90.00
_cell.angle_gamma   90.00
#
_symmetry.space_group_name_H-M   'P 1'
#
loop_
_entity.id
_entity.type
_entity.pdbx_description
1 polymer ?
#
loop_
_entity_poly.entity_id
_entity_poly.type
_entity_poly.pdbx_seq_one_letter_code
_entity_poly.pdbx_strand_id
1 'polypeptide(L)'
;MKRLLLVLLAIVWFVGVLYVTWRVTFPSEVVAENIKWQVYRLSDEEFFVELSDVKPWGLGLSAKNVRIFEVMGYRDPRTELRFAMEAARLRVYPGSLLARAPVVSGRVQLGSGLVDLKVGTSISDGMVAVTSAELEADSFPLAEIAALAGGEIGGAGGLDIEVDIEAPDGMDSAEGKVVIQSSDIVVNTISIPGLLDELNLDDLGMALVIDEIDLDFDVDEGEAKIDRGLLRAPGKADIELEGSITLKDDIMRSTLRLDAVLDISEEMAMVKGFLSDAEWDDGKYHYSITGSIGRPSLKAAREGTSSSSSSSASTRRERTPEEEAERNAARDERRRRREEIREQLRTEGLKDGDDLEDEEREHRRPEEDDFDDEEYEDDEEGFEDDEDGRERDELGDDEPLPEEF
;
A
#
# COMPACT_ATOMS: atom_id res chain seq x y z
N MET A 1 -7.03 -39.07 -36.69
CA MET A 1 -5.80 -38.42 -36.20
C MET A 1 -5.43 -37.17 -37.01
N LYS A 2 -5.09 -37.23 -38.31
CA LYS A 2 -4.69 -36.04 -39.11
C LYS A 2 -5.70 -34.87 -39.10
N ARG A 3 -7.01 -35.15 -39.17
CA ARG A 3 -8.07 -34.13 -39.10
C ARG A 3 -8.19 -33.46 -37.72
N LEU A 4 -7.93 -34.20 -36.65
CA LEU A 4 -7.99 -33.69 -35.28
C LEU A 4 -6.79 -32.77 -35.00
N LEU A 5 -5.62 -33.13 -35.54
CA LEU A 5 -4.41 -32.30 -35.48
C LEU A 5 -4.57 -30.99 -36.26
N LEU A 6 -5.20 -31.05 -37.45
CA LEU A 6 -5.51 -29.83 -38.23
C LEU A 6 -6.51 -28.91 -37.52
N VAL A 7 -7.53 -29.46 -36.87
CA VAL A 7 -8.50 -28.67 -36.08
C VAL A 7 -7.81 -28.02 -34.88
N LEU A 8 -6.96 -28.75 -34.15
CA LEU A 8 -6.18 -28.19 -33.05
C LEU A 8 -5.24 -27.09 -33.53
N LEU A 9 -4.52 -27.30 -34.65
CA LEU A 9 -3.64 -26.29 -35.24
C LEU A 9 -4.42 -25.04 -35.66
N ALA A 10 -5.61 -25.20 -36.23
CA ALA A 10 -6.48 -24.09 -36.61
C ALA A 10 -6.97 -23.29 -35.39
N ILE A 11 -7.31 -23.97 -34.28
CA ILE A 11 -7.69 -23.33 -33.02
C ILE A 11 -6.50 -22.55 -32.45
N VAL A 12 -5.32 -23.16 -32.36
CA VAL A 12 -4.10 -22.51 -31.85
C VAL A 12 -3.74 -21.29 -32.70
N TRP A 13 -3.80 -21.42 -34.03
CA TRP A 13 -3.54 -20.31 -34.93
C TRP A 13 -4.58 -19.19 -34.77
N PHE A 14 -5.86 -19.53 -34.68
CA PHE A 14 -6.93 -18.55 -34.48
C PHE A 14 -6.77 -17.81 -33.15
N VAL A 15 -6.49 -18.53 -32.06
CA VAL A 15 -6.23 -17.94 -30.74
C VAL A 15 -4.98 -17.06 -30.78
N GLY A 16 -3.91 -17.50 -31.45
CA GLY A 16 -2.68 -16.73 -31.61
C GLY A 16 -2.89 -15.43 -32.38
N VAL A 17 -3.57 -15.49 -33.54
CA VAL A 17 -3.92 -14.30 -34.32
C VAL A 17 -4.81 -13.38 -33.52
N LEU A 18 -5.84 -13.91 -32.86
CA LEU A 18 -6.74 -13.11 -32.04
C LEU A 18 -6.00 -12.42 -30.87
N TYR A 19 -5.07 -13.11 -30.22
CA TYR A 19 -4.24 -12.54 -29.16
C TYR A 19 -3.32 -11.42 -29.67
N VAL A 20 -2.66 -11.64 -30.82
CA VAL A 20 -1.81 -10.61 -31.45
C VAL A 20 -2.63 -9.41 -31.89
N THR A 21 -3.75 -9.63 -32.58
CA THR A 21 -4.66 -8.56 -32.99
C THR A 21 -5.15 -7.79 -31.78
N TRP A 22 -5.62 -8.49 -30.74
CA TRP A 22 -6.08 -7.85 -29.50
C TRP A 22 -4.98 -7.00 -28.85
N ARG A 23 -3.72 -7.45 -28.87
CA ARG A 23 -2.60 -6.68 -28.31
C ARG A 23 -2.22 -5.46 -29.14
N VAL A 24 -2.31 -5.54 -30.47
CA VAL A 24 -1.98 -4.44 -31.38
C VAL A 24 -3.12 -3.41 -31.46
N THR A 25 -4.36 -3.85 -31.45
CA THR A 25 -5.54 -2.98 -31.56
C THR A 25 -6.09 -2.56 -30.20
N PHE A 26 -5.36 -2.79 -29.11
CA PHE A 26 -5.82 -2.44 -27.77
C PHE A 26 -5.83 -0.91 -27.61
N PRO A 27 -6.98 -0.28 -27.32
CA PRO A 27 -7.07 1.17 -27.15
C PRO A 27 -6.59 1.57 -25.75
N SER A 28 -5.28 1.52 -25.53
CA SER A 28 -4.63 1.75 -24.22
C SER A 28 -5.06 3.08 -23.58
N GLU A 29 -5.05 4.17 -24.33
CA GLU A 29 -5.40 5.51 -23.85
C GLU A 29 -6.85 5.60 -23.39
N VAL A 30 -7.79 5.09 -24.20
CA VAL A 30 -9.23 5.09 -23.88
C VAL A 30 -9.51 4.23 -22.65
N VAL A 31 -8.84 3.07 -22.55
CA VAL A 31 -8.99 2.20 -21.37
C VAL A 31 -8.41 2.87 -20.13
N ALA A 32 -7.24 3.50 -20.23
CA ALA A 32 -6.65 4.24 -19.14
C ALA A 32 -7.59 5.35 -18.66
N GLU A 33 -8.08 6.21 -19.56
CA GLU A 33 -9.01 7.30 -19.25
C GLU A 33 -10.31 6.80 -18.61
N ASN A 34 -10.88 5.71 -19.12
CA ASN A 34 -12.06 5.09 -18.53
C ASN A 34 -11.77 4.55 -17.12
N ILE A 35 -10.60 3.96 -16.86
CA ILE A 35 -10.23 3.54 -15.50
C ILE A 35 -10.11 4.75 -14.58
N LYS A 36 -9.44 5.83 -15.01
CA LYS A 36 -9.33 7.07 -14.21
C LYS A 36 -10.70 7.59 -13.82
N TRP A 37 -11.61 7.67 -14.79
CA TRP A 37 -12.99 8.12 -14.56
C TRP A 37 -13.77 7.17 -13.65
N GLN A 38 -13.61 5.86 -13.81
CA GLN A 38 -14.29 4.88 -12.97
C GLN A 38 -13.80 4.94 -11.52
N VAL A 39 -12.49 5.05 -11.28
CA VAL A 39 -11.97 5.17 -9.92
C VAL A 39 -12.47 6.46 -9.28
N TYR A 40 -12.39 7.58 -9.97
CA TYR A 40 -12.92 8.86 -9.48
C TYR A 40 -14.41 8.80 -9.15
N ARG A 41 -15.22 8.18 -10.02
CA ARG A 41 -16.66 8.09 -9.80
C ARG A 41 -17.05 7.08 -8.71
N LEU A 42 -16.37 5.93 -8.65
CA LEU A 42 -16.69 4.87 -7.68
C LEU A 42 -16.16 5.18 -6.28
N SER A 43 -15.19 6.08 -6.17
CA SER A 43 -14.70 6.62 -4.90
C SER A 43 -15.45 7.86 -4.44
N ASP A 44 -16.63 8.16 -4.99
CA ASP A 44 -17.37 9.39 -4.65
C ASP A 44 -16.52 10.66 -4.76
N GLU A 45 -15.65 10.72 -5.79
CA GLU A 45 -14.73 11.83 -6.09
C GLU A 45 -13.57 12.00 -5.10
N GLU A 46 -13.35 11.04 -4.20
CA GLU A 46 -12.28 11.08 -3.21
C GLU A 46 -10.91 10.66 -3.76
N PHE A 47 -10.86 9.79 -4.78
CA PHE A 47 -9.61 9.28 -5.33
C PHE A 47 -9.46 9.54 -6.82
N PHE A 48 -8.26 9.96 -7.21
CA PHE A 48 -7.83 10.11 -8.60
C PHE A 48 -6.66 9.17 -8.90
N VAL A 49 -6.60 8.61 -10.10
CA VAL A 49 -5.52 7.68 -10.47
C VAL A 49 -4.83 8.14 -11.75
N GLU A 50 -3.50 8.08 -11.75
CA GLU A 50 -2.68 8.16 -12.94
C GLU A 50 -2.12 6.78 -13.27
N LEU A 51 -2.19 6.41 -14.56
CA LEU A 51 -1.73 5.14 -15.09
C LEU A 51 -0.95 5.43 -16.36
N SER A 52 0.18 4.76 -16.55
CA SER A 52 0.95 4.78 -17.79
C SER A 52 0.99 3.40 -18.43
N ASP A 53 1.16 3.35 -19.74
CA ASP A 53 1.42 2.11 -20.50
C ASP A 53 0.41 0.97 -20.24
N VAL A 54 -0.89 1.31 -20.21
CA VAL A 54 -1.95 0.32 -19.99
C VAL A 54 -2.02 -0.64 -21.17
N LYS A 55 -1.75 -1.91 -20.91
CA LYS A 55 -1.65 -2.97 -21.92
C LYS A 55 -2.50 -4.17 -21.52
N PRO A 56 -2.99 -4.95 -22.49
CA PRO A 56 -3.66 -6.19 -22.19
C PRO A 56 -2.67 -7.19 -21.56
N TRP A 57 -3.11 -7.99 -20.60
CA TRP A 57 -2.28 -9.03 -19.98
C TRP A 57 -3.12 -10.28 -19.72
N GLY A 58 -2.92 -11.32 -20.53
CA GLY A 58 -3.74 -12.53 -20.47
C GLY A 58 -5.22 -12.23 -20.67
N LEU A 59 -6.00 -12.27 -19.59
CA LEU A 59 -7.43 -11.95 -19.56
C LEU A 59 -7.73 -10.74 -18.65
N GLY A 60 -6.74 -9.88 -18.47
CA GLY A 60 -6.89 -8.62 -17.75
C GLY A 60 -5.93 -7.57 -18.28
N LEU A 61 -5.41 -6.73 -17.38
CA LEU A 61 -4.69 -5.51 -17.70
C LEU A 61 -3.37 -5.43 -16.94
N SER A 62 -2.38 -4.82 -17.56
CA SER A 62 -1.13 -4.39 -16.94
C SER A 62 -1.01 -2.89 -17.11
N ALA A 63 -0.55 -2.20 -16.07
CA ALA A 63 -0.21 -0.79 -16.09
C ALA A 63 1.15 -0.58 -15.43
N LYS A 64 1.82 0.51 -15.81
CA LYS A 64 3.07 0.99 -15.20
C LYS A 64 2.85 2.36 -14.57
N ASN A 65 3.68 2.72 -13.60
CA ASN A 65 3.65 4.01 -12.92
C ASN A 65 2.23 4.37 -12.44
N VAL A 66 1.61 3.45 -11.70
CA VAL A 66 0.27 3.66 -11.16
C VAL A 66 0.38 4.57 -9.95
N ARG A 67 -0.22 5.75 -9.99
CA ARG A 67 -0.22 6.70 -8.86
C ARG A 67 -1.66 6.97 -8.43
N ILE A 68 -1.94 6.82 -7.15
CA ILE A 68 -3.25 7.10 -6.56
C ILE A 68 -3.13 8.36 -5.72
N PHE A 69 -4.01 9.31 -5.98
CA PHE A 69 -4.09 10.59 -5.30
C PHE A 69 -5.41 10.67 -4.55
N GLU A 70 -5.39 11.19 -3.33
CA GLU A 70 -6.60 11.61 -2.63
C GLU A 70 -6.91 13.07 -2.96
N VAL A 71 -8.18 13.37 -3.20
CA VAL A 71 -8.67 14.71 -3.48
C VAL A 71 -9.17 15.33 -2.17
N MET A 72 -8.35 16.18 -1.57
CA MET A 72 -8.65 16.86 -0.32
C MET A 72 -9.37 18.18 -0.54
N GLY A 73 -10.56 18.35 0.07
CA GLY A 73 -11.23 19.63 0.25
C GLY A 73 -12.17 20.07 -0.90
N TYR A 74 -13.40 20.43 -0.55
CA TYR A 74 -14.45 20.82 -1.51
C TYR A 74 -14.27 22.21 -2.15
N ARG A 75 -13.43 23.07 -1.55
CA ARG A 75 -13.25 24.49 -1.96
C ARG A 75 -11.88 24.81 -2.55
N ASP A 76 -10.86 24.01 -2.24
CA ASP A 76 -9.49 24.14 -2.76
C ASP A 76 -8.93 22.72 -2.91
N PRO A 77 -9.26 22.02 -4.03
CA PRO A 77 -8.91 20.62 -4.21
C PRO A 77 -7.39 20.49 -4.27
N ARG A 78 -6.81 19.98 -3.20
CA ARG A 78 -5.40 19.58 -3.16
C ARG A 78 -5.33 18.09 -3.43
N THR A 79 -4.49 17.71 -4.38
CA THR A 79 -4.21 16.30 -4.66
C THR A 79 -2.98 15.88 -3.87
N GLU A 80 -3.16 14.91 -2.98
CA GLU A 80 -2.06 14.33 -2.21
C GLU A 80 -1.79 12.93 -2.75
N LEU A 81 -0.54 12.65 -3.13
CA LEU A 81 -0.15 11.32 -3.57
C LEU A 81 -0.24 10.37 -2.38
N ARG A 82 -1.14 9.38 -2.45
CA ARG A 82 -1.29 8.33 -1.44
C ARG A 82 -0.46 7.10 -1.75
N PHE A 83 -0.39 6.73 -3.03
CA PHE A 83 0.34 5.53 -3.44
C PHE A 83 1.03 5.73 -4.78
N ALA A 84 2.22 5.18 -4.91
CA ALA A 84 2.92 5.05 -6.19
C ALA A 84 3.41 3.61 -6.38
N MET A 85 2.96 2.98 -7.44
CA MET A 85 3.32 1.61 -7.82
C MET A 85 4.08 1.65 -9.15
N GLU A 86 5.16 0.89 -9.23
CA GLU A 86 5.96 0.78 -10.45
C GLU A 86 5.21 0.03 -11.54
N ALA A 87 4.55 -1.05 -11.14
CA ALA A 87 3.75 -1.89 -12.02
C ALA A 87 2.56 -2.50 -11.27
N ALA A 88 1.43 -2.60 -11.96
CA ALA A 88 0.26 -3.32 -11.50
C ALA A 88 -0.23 -4.25 -12.62
N ARG A 89 -0.45 -5.52 -12.30
CA ARG A 89 -1.05 -6.50 -13.20
C ARG A 89 -2.30 -7.04 -12.55
N LEU A 90 -3.42 -7.00 -13.24
CA LEU A 90 -4.71 -7.52 -12.79
C LEU A 90 -5.24 -8.52 -13.82
N ARG A 91 -5.79 -9.64 -13.36
CA ARG A 91 -6.44 -10.65 -14.20
C ARG A 91 -7.76 -11.08 -13.59
N VAL A 92 -8.75 -11.33 -14.45
CA VAL A 92 -10.04 -11.89 -14.05
C VAL A 92 -10.11 -13.34 -14.53
N TYR A 93 -10.60 -14.23 -13.67
CA TYR A 93 -10.77 -15.64 -14.05
C TYR A 93 -12.05 -15.83 -14.88
N PRO A 94 -12.00 -16.34 -16.13
CA PRO A 94 -13.19 -16.45 -16.99
C PRO A 94 -14.28 -17.35 -16.41
N GLY A 95 -13.89 -18.43 -15.73
CA GLY A 95 -14.84 -19.33 -15.08
C GLY A 95 -15.64 -18.65 -13.97
N SER A 96 -15.03 -17.67 -13.29
CA SER A 96 -15.66 -16.91 -12.20
C SER A 96 -16.76 -15.95 -12.72
N LEU A 97 -16.58 -15.41 -13.93
CA LEU A 97 -17.58 -14.57 -14.60
C LEU A 97 -18.86 -15.35 -14.93
N LEU A 98 -18.74 -16.63 -15.31
CA LEU A 98 -19.89 -17.49 -15.59
C LEU A 98 -20.69 -17.83 -14.31
N ALA A 99 -20.03 -17.83 -13.16
CA ALA A 99 -20.63 -18.11 -11.87
C ALA A 99 -21.26 -16.88 -11.18
N ARG A 100 -21.19 -15.69 -11.80
CA ARG A 100 -21.58 -14.39 -11.17
C ARG A 100 -20.85 -14.07 -9.86
N ALA A 101 -19.68 -14.69 -9.67
CA ALA A 101 -18.82 -14.44 -8.53
C ALA A 101 -17.41 -14.15 -9.07
N PRO A 102 -17.16 -12.92 -9.59
CA PRO A 102 -15.88 -12.60 -10.20
C PRO A 102 -14.74 -12.75 -9.18
N VAL A 103 -13.69 -13.44 -9.60
CA VAL A 103 -12.42 -13.47 -8.86
C VAL A 103 -11.41 -12.65 -9.65
N VAL A 104 -10.94 -11.60 -9.01
CA VAL A 104 -9.84 -10.75 -9.52
C VAL A 104 -8.58 -11.18 -8.79
N SER A 105 -7.49 -11.36 -9.52
CA SER A 105 -6.17 -11.51 -8.89
C SER A 105 -5.20 -10.54 -9.53
N GLY A 106 -4.24 -10.09 -8.76
CA GLY A 106 -3.26 -9.14 -9.22
C GLY A 106 -1.95 -9.23 -8.50
N ARG A 107 -0.98 -8.52 -9.06
CA ARG A 107 0.34 -8.32 -8.52
C ARG A 107 0.69 -6.85 -8.65
N VAL A 108 1.16 -6.26 -7.57
CA VAL A 108 1.55 -4.86 -7.50
C VAL A 108 2.99 -4.78 -7.00
N GLN A 109 3.80 -3.93 -7.62
CA GLN A 109 5.17 -3.66 -7.21
C GLN A 109 5.26 -2.26 -6.59
N LEU A 110 5.71 -2.20 -5.35
CA LEU A 110 5.82 -0.97 -4.52
C LEU A 110 7.28 -0.83 -4.07
N GLY A 111 8.07 -0.07 -4.84
CA GLY A 111 9.52 0.00 -4.67
C GLY A 111 10.16 -1.39 -4.74
N SER A 112 10.79 -1.82 -3.65
CA SER A 112 11.37 -3.17 -3.53
C SER A 112 10.38 -4.26 -3.09
N GLY A 113 9.19 -3.90 -2.65
CA GLY A 113 8.16 -4.83 -2.17
C GLY A 113 7.24 -5.32 -3.29
N LEU A 114 6.72 -6.53 -3.11
CA LEU A 114 5.77 -7.16 -4.04
C LEU A 114 4.52 -7.57 -3.27
N VAL A 115 3.36 -7.19 -3.78
CA VAL A 115 2.05 -7.52 -3.21
C VAL A 115 1.28 -8.35 -4.21
N ASP A 116 1.01 -9.60 -3.87
CA ASP A 116 0.07 -10.46 -4.55
C ASP A 116 -1.31 -10.31 -3.89
N LEU A 117 -2.34 -10.09 -4.70
CA LEU A 117 -3.72 -9.89 -4.24
C LEU A 117 -4.67 -10.82 -4.98
N LYS A 118 -5.68 -11.31 -4.29
CA LYS A 118 -6.77 -12.08 -4.87
C LYS A 118 -8.06 -11.76 -4.12
N VAL A 119 -8.99 -11.13 -4.84
CA VAL A 119 -10.25 -10.64 -4.31
C VAL A 119 -11.38 -11.43 -4.95
N GLY A 120 -12.14 -12.14 -4.13
CA GLY A 120 -13.41 -12.75 -4.50
C GLY A 120 -14.53 -11.74 -4.32
N THR A 121 -15.41 -11.65 -5.31
CA THR A 121 -16.58 -10.77 -5.25
C THR A 121 -17.84 -11.55 -5.55
N SER A 122 -18.97 -11.10 -5.00
CA SER A 122 -20.31 -11.53 -5.39
C SER A 122 -21.08 -10.37 -6.00
N ILE A 123 -21.88 -10.65 -7.02
CA ILE A 123 -22.75 -9.65 -7.63
C ILE A 123 -24.20 -9.98 -7.26
N SER A 124 -24.79 -9.18 -6.38
CA SER A 124 -26.23 -9.25 -6.03
C SER A 124 -26.87 -7.89 -6.25
N ASP A 125 -28.05 -7.86 -6.88
CA ASP A 125 -28.84 -6.65 -7.11
C ASP A 125 -28.10 -5.48 -7.80
N GLY A 126 -27.10 -5.80 -8.63
CA GLY A 126 -26.28 -4.81 -9.33
C GLY A 126 -25.18 -4.17 -8.47
N MET A 127 -25.05 -4.61 -7.22
CA MET A 127 -23.95 -4.25 -6.31
C MET A 127 -22.88 -5.34 -6.34
N VAL A 128 -21.62 -4.93 -6.26
CA VAL A 128 -20.46 -5.82 -6.12
C VAL A 128 -20.04 -5.80 -4.65
N ALA A 129 -20.17 -6.93 -3.96
CA ALA A 129 -19.67 -7.09 -2.60
C ALA A 129 -18.38 -7.90 -2.63
N VAL A 130 -17.37 -7.50 -1.84
CA VAL A 130 -16.17 -8.30 -1.62
C VAL A 130 -16.52 -9.42 -0.65
N THR A 131 -16.32 -10.67 -1.06
CA THR A 131 -16.64 -11.85 -0.23
C THR A 131 -15.40 -12.58 0.27
N SER A 132 -14.25 -12.34 -0.35
CA SER A 132 -12.97 -12.82 0.16
C SER A 132 -11.82 -11.93 -0.31
N ALA A 133 -10.80 -11.82 0.53
CA ALA A 133 -9.58 -11.09 0.24
C ALA A 133 -8.37 -11.89 0.74
N GLU A 134 -7.53 -12.29 -0.20
CA GLU A 134 -6.23 -12.90 0.04
C GLU A 134 -5.17 -11.88 -0.42
N LEU A 135 -4.33 -11.43 0.50
CA LEU A 135 -3.24 -10.49 0.25
C LEU A 135 -1.96 -11.04 0.86
N GLU A 136 -0.93 -11.16 0.03
CA GLU A 136 0.42 -11.57 0.44
C GLU A 136 1.37 -10.46 0.00
N ALA A 137 1.97 -9.77 0.95
CA ALA A 137 2.97 -8.74 0.72
C ALA A 137 4.31 -9.22 1.27
N ASP A 138 5.30 -9.36 0.39
CA ASP A 138 6.66 -9.73 0.76
C ASP A 138 7.54 -8.48 0.86
N SER A 139 8.20 -8.30 2.00
CA SER A 139 9.15 -7.20 2.24
C SER A 139 8.57 -5.81 1.92
N PHE A 140 7.32 -5.57 2.34
CA PHE A 140 6.62 -4.32 2.11
C PHE A 140 7.35 -3.16 2.80
N PRO A 141 7.78 -2.11 2.08
CA PRO A 141 8.61 -1.07 2.66
C PRO A 141 7.90 -0.32 3.80
N LEU A 142 8.60 -0.09 4.91
CA LEU A 142 8.05 0.63 6.08
C LEU A 142 7.58 2.05 5.75
N ALA A 143 8.27 2.72 4.82
CA ALA A 143 7.90 4.06 4.37
C ALA A 143 6.49 4.11 3.76
N GLU A 144 6.09 3.06 3.05
CA GLU A 144 4.76 2.98 2.43
C GLU A 144 3.66 2.74 3.48
N ILE A 145 3.96 2.03 4.57
CA ILE A 145 3.02 1.82 5.70
C ILE A 145 2.83 3.11 6.48
N ALA A 146 3.89 3.89 6.65
CA ALA A 146 3.81 5.19 7.29
C ALA A 146 2.88 6.13 6.51
N ALA A 147 3.09 6.23 5.19
CA ALA A 147 2.26 7.04 4.31
C ALA A 147 0.78 6.62 4.41
N LEU A 148 0.52 5.32 4.48
CA LEU A 148 -0.80 4.74 4.73
C LEU A 148 -1.44 5.17 6.04
N ALA A 149 -0.65 5.25 7.11
CA ALA A 149 -1.10 5.69 8.42
C ALA A 149 -1.19 7.22 8.56
N GLY A 150 -0.87 7.97 7.49
CA GLY A 150 -0.79 9.44 7.51
C GLY A 150 0.39 9.98 8.31
N GLY A 151 1.44 9.17 8.49
CA GLY A 151 2.65 9.53 9.22
C GLY A 151 3.92 9.36 8.40
N GLU A 152 5.05 9.64 9.04
CA GLU A 152 6.39 9.44 8.48
C GLU A 152 7.17 8.47 9.37
N ILE A 153 7.60 7.34 8.79
CA ILE A 153 8.53 6.42 9.45
C ILE A 153 9.84 6.49 8.68
N GLY A 154 10.83 7.15 9.28
CA GLY A 154 12.20 7.11 8.81
C GLY A 154 12.84 5.80 9.23
N GLY A 155 13.04 4.86 8.32
CA GLY A 155 13.60 3.55 8.65
C GLY A 155 13.93 2.70 7.43
N ALA A 156 14.65 1.60 7.67
CA ALA A 156 14.97 0.59 6.68
C ALA A 156 14.47 -0.77 7.16
N GLY A 157 13.89 -1.56 6.26
CA GLY A 157 13.29 -2.85 6.56
C GLY A 157 12.05 -3.09 5.72
N GLY A 158 11.49 -4.29 5.79
CA GLY A 158 10.27 -4.65 5.08
C GLY A 158 9.39 -5.55 5.94
N LEU A 159 8.09 -5.34 5.88
CA LEU A 159 7.08 -6.13 6.57
C LEU A 159 6.52 -7.19 5.63
N ASP A 160 6.45 -8.43 6.11
CA ASP A 160 5.66 -9.47 5.48
C ASP A 160 4.25 -9.41 6.04
N ILE A 161 3.26 -9.29 5.16
CA ILE A 161 1.86 -9.20 5.54
C ILE A 161 1.10 -10.28 4.77
N GLU A 162 0.46 -11.17 5.50
CA GLU A 162 -0.40 -12.23 4.98
C GLU A 162 -1.80 -12.00 5.55
N VAL A 163 -2.78 -11.77 4.68
CA VAL A 163 -4.18 -11.58 5.03
C VAL A 163 -4.97 -12.60 4.23
N ASP A 164 -5.70 -13.48 4.92
CA ASP A 164 -6.63 -14.42 4.31
C ASP A 164 -7.96 -14.29 5.06
N ILE A 165 -8.91 -13.57 4.46
CA ILE A 165 -10.21 -13.29 5.08
C ILE A 165 -11.33 -13.69 4.13
N GLU A 166 -12.28 -14.45 4.66
CA GLU A 166 -13.57 -14.74 4.06
C GLU A 166 -14.67 -13.94 4.77
N ALA A 167 -15.43 -13.16 4.02
CA ALA A 167 -16.44 -12.24 4.53
C ALA A 167 -17.72 -12.33 3.66
N PRO A 168 -18.43 -13.47 3.68
CA PRO A 168 -19.54 -13.71 2.76
C PRO A 168 -20.72 -12.73 2.94
N ASP A 169 -20.99 -12.31 4.17
CA ASP A 169 -22.12 -11.44 4.53
C ASP A 169 -21.70 -10.03 5.01
N GLY A 170 -20.41 -9.71 5.01
CA GLY A 170 -19.87 -8.47 5.57
C GLY A 170 -18.63 -8.70 6.43
N MET A 171 -17.95 -7.62 6.83
CA MET A 171 -16.76 -7.73 7.69
C MET A 171 -17.09 -8.05 9.14
N ASP A 172 -18.34 -7.83 9.54
CA ASP A 172 -18.88 -8.18 10.86
C ASP A 172 -19.11 -9.69 11.04
N SER A 173 -19.10 -10.46 9.95
CA SER A 173 -19.13 -11.92 9.96
C SER A 173 -17.87 -12.53 9.34
N ALA A 174 -16.77 -11.78 9.32
CA ALA A 174 -15.52 -12.22 8.72
C ALA A 174 -14.90 -13.39 9.50
N GLU A 175 -14.36 -14.35 8.78
CA GLU A 175 -13.56 -15.46 9.29
C GLU A 175 -12.21 -15.49 8.56
N GLY A 176 -11.13 -15.85 9.24
CA GLY A 176 -9.83 -16.00 8.61
C GLY A 176 -8.66 -15.63 9.50
N LYS A 177 -7.56 -15.21 8.88
CA LYS A 177 -6.28 -14.98 9.56
C LYS A 177 -5.56 -13.76 9.01
N VAL A 178 -4.92 -13.00 9.91
CA VAL A 178 -3.97 -11.95 9.54
C VAL A 178 -2.65 -12.21 10.24
N VAL A 179 -1.55 -12.25 9.49
CA VAL A 179 -0.19 -12.41 10.01
C VAL A 179 0.66 -11.25 9.51
N ILE A 180 1.31 -10.56 10.44
CA ILE A 180 2.28 -9.51 10.15
C ILE A 180 3.59 -9.92 10.80
N GLN A 181 4.62 -10.10 9.97
CA GLN A 181 5.93 -10.52 10.40
C GLN A 181 7.00 -9.61 9.86
N SER A 182 8.04 -9.39 10.66
CA SER A 182 9.26 -8.78 10.17
C SER A 182 10.46 -9.19 11.00
N SER A 183 11.63 -9.10 10.38
CA SER A 183 12.91 -9.20 11.04
C SER A 183 13.84 -8.07 10.59
N ASP A 184 14.76 -7.67 11.47
CA ASP A 184 15.82 -6.71 11.16
C ASP A 184 15.32 -5.34 10.67
N ILE A 185 14.30 -4.79 11.32
CA ILE A 185 13.83 -3.43 11.06
C ILE A 185 14.73 -2.44 11.79
N VAL A 186 15.18 -1.41 11.10
CA VAL A 186 15.86 -0.27 11.69
C VAL A 186 14.95 0.95 11.58
N VAL A 187 14.49 1.45 12.72
CA VAL A 187 13.69 2.67 12.79
C VAL A 187 14.53 3.81 13.35
N ASN A 188 14.68 4.87 12.57
CA ASN A 188 15.43 6.06 12.93
C ASN A 188 14.50 7.19 13.40
N THR A 189 13.31 7.28 12.83
CA THR A 189 12.33 8.32 13.11
C THR A 189 10.93 7.74 13.02
N ILE A 190 10.04 8.09 13.96
CA ILE A 190 8.63 7.74 13.91
C ILE A 190 7.83 9.00 14.22
N SER A 191 7.06 9.47 13.24
CA SER A 191 6.05 10.51 13.44
C SER A 191 4.71 9.95 13.00
N ILE A 192 3.83 9.64 13.97
CA ILE A 192 2.46 9.19 13.71
C ILE A 192 1.52 10.18 14.39
N PRO A 193 0.78 11.00 13.63
CA PRO A 193 -0.13 11.99 14.17
C PRO A 193 -1.15 11.36 15.14
N GLY A 194 -1.36 12.01 16.29
CA GLY A 194 -2.35 11.62 17.29
C GLY A 194 -2.00 10.43 18.19
N LEU A 195 -0.97 9.63 17.86
CA LEU A 195 -0.52 8.51 18.72
C LEU A 195 0.77 8.85 19.49
N LEU A 196 1.70 9.57 18.84
CA LEU A 196 3.01 9.89 19.39
C LEU A 196 3.25 11.41 19.58
N ASP A 197 2.31 12.25 19.13
CA ASP A 197 2.38 13.71 19.31
C ASP A 197 2.49 14.12 20.78
N GLU A 198 1.91 13.34 21.69
CA GLU A 198 2.02 13.58 23.15
C GLU A 198 3.38 13.15 23.73
N LEU A 199 4.10 12.25 23.04
CA LEU A 199 5.39 11.71 23.51
C LEU A 199 6.60 12.48 22.94
N ASN A 200 6.41 13.35 21.95
CA ASN A 200 7.43 14.25 21.40
C ASN A 200 8.73 13.51 21.02
N LEU A 201 8.57 12.35 20.36
CA LEU A 201 9.65 11.43 19.95
C LEU A 201 10.14 11.70 18.52
N ASP A 202 10.05 12.95 18.06
CA ASP A 202 10.37 13.37 16.68
C ASP A 202 11.83 13.12 16.28
N ASP A 203 12.71 12.95 17.26
CA ASP A 203 14.07 12.48 17.06
C ASP A 203 14.41 11.48 18.16
N LEU A 204 14.32 10.19 17.84
CA LEU A 204 14.73 9.13 18.78
C LEU A 204 16.21 9.27 19.16
N GLY A 205 17.01 10.07 18.43
CA GLY A 205 18.45 10.29 18.67
C GLY A 205 19.30 9.01 18.66
N MET A 206 18.64 7.87 18.43
CA MET A 206 19.10 6.51 18.56
C MET A 206 18.26 5.69 17.58
N ALA A 207 18.92 5.00 16.66
CA ALA A 207 18.25 4.03 15.80
C ALA A 207 17.70 2.90 16.69
N LEU A 208 16.38 2.69 16.66
CA LEU A 208 15.72 1.54 17.27
C LEU A 208 15.82 0.37 16.29
N VAL A 209 16.62 -0.62 16.64
CA VAL A 209 16.68 -1.88 15.90
C VAL A 209 15.65 -2.83 16.48
N ILE A 210 14.64 -3.15 15.68
CA ILE A 210 13.59 -4.11 15.98
C ILE A 210 14.01 -5.43 15.30
N ASP A 211 14.33 -6.43 16.12
CA ASP A 211 14.80 -7.74 15.67
C ASP A 211 13.64 -8.62 15.19
N GLU A 212 12.50 -8.54 15.88
CA GLU A 212 11.32 -9.37 15.60
C GLU A 212 10.05 -8.55 15.75
N ILE A 213 9.19 -8.58 14.72
CA ILE A 213 7.76 -8.25 14.81
C ILE A 213 7.02 -9.54 14.44
N ASP A 214 6.13 -10.01 15.31
CA ASP A 214 5.25 -11.15 15.04
C ASP A 214 3.87 -10.85 15.62
N LEU A 215 2.96 -10.44 14.74
CA LEU A 215 1.55 -10.23 15.05
C LEU A 215 0.74 -11.29 14.31
N ASP A 216 0.02 -12.11 15.05
CA ASP A 216 -0.85 -13.17 14.54
C ASP A 216 -2.26 -12.90 15.08
N PHE A 217 -3.20 -12.71 14.16
CA PHE A 217 -4.60 -12.46 14.45
C PHE A 217 -5.45 -13.58 13.87
N ASP A 218 -6.27 -14.19 14.73
CA ASP A 218 -7.33 -15.12 14.33
C ASP A 218 -8.64 -14.35 14.26
N VAL A 219 -9.32 -14.41 13.12
CA VAL A 219 -10.58 -13.69 12.88
C VAL A 219 -11.72 -14.70 12.91
N ASP A 220 -12.64 -14.52 13.85
CA ASP A 220 -13.81 -15.38 14.02
C ASP A 220 -15.05 -14.51 14.28
N GLU A 221 -16.10 -14.70 13.49
CA GLU A 221 -17.35 -13.94 13.55
C GLU A 221 -17.14 -12.40 13.63
N GLY A 222 -16.23 -11.85 12.81
CA GLY A 222 -15.91 -10.42 12.77
C GLY A 222 -15.11 -9.92 13.99
N GLU A 223 -14.60 -10.80 14.85
CA GLU A 223 -13.69 -10.46 15.94
C GLU A 223 -12.29 -10.97 15.64
N ALA A 224 -11.34 -10.06 15.39
CA ALA A 224 -9.92 -10.38 15.21
C ALA A 224 -9.21 -10.40 16.57
N LYS A 225 -8.90 -11.60 17.09
CA LYS A 225 -8.20 -11.81 18.35
C LYS A 225 -6.71 -11.89 18.13
N ILE A 226 -5.92 -11.24 18.99
CA ILE A 226 -4.47 -11.34 18.97
C ILE A 226 -4.06 -12.65 19.64
N ASP A 227 -3.64 -13.61 18.84
CA ASP A 227 -3.10 -14.89 19.32
C ASP A 227 -1.63 -14.75 19.75
N ARG A 228 -0.88 -13.89 19.04
CA ARG A 228 0.49 -13.52 19.38
C ARG A 228 0.73 -12.09 18.94
N GLY A 229 1.06 -11.20 19.86
CA GLY A 229 1.47 -9.84 19.55
C GLY A 229 2.82 -9.55 20.18
N LEU A 230 3.92 -9.70 19.44
CA LEU A 230 5.26 -9.52 19.98
C LEU A 230 6.08 -8.59 19.11
N LEU A 231 6.74 -7.64 19.77
CA LEU A 231 7.77 -6.79 19.17
C LEU A 231 9.00 -6.83 20.07
N ARG A 232 10.15 -7.20 19.51
CA ARG A 232 11.42 -7.23 20.23
C ARG A 232 12.41 -6.24 19.66
N ALA A 233 12.87 -5.32 20.49
CA ALA A 233 13.97 -4.42 20.20
C ALA A 233 15.13 -4.71 21.18
N PRO A 234 16.12 -5.53 20.77
CA PRO A 234 17.15 -6.03 21.67
C PRO A 234 17.89 -4.92 22.40
N GLY A 235 17.98 -5.06 23.73
CA GLY A 235 18.67 -4.10 24.58
C GLY A 235 17.93 -2.78 24.76
N LYS A 236 16.73 -2.60 24.18
CA LYS A 236 15.91 -1.38 24.28
C LYS A 236 14.56 -1.65 24.93
N ALA A 237 13.70 -2.43 24.28
CA ALA A 237 12.36 -2.72 24.78
C ALA A 237 11.75 -3.95 24.12
N ASP A 238 10.98 -4.72 24.88
CA ASP A 238 10.08 -5.75 24.37
C ASP A 238 8.64 -5.29 24.61
N ILE A 239 7.78 -5.45 23.61
CA ILE A 239 6.36 -5.10 23.68
C ILE A 239 5.54 -6.36 23.40
N GLU A 240 4.65 -6.67 24.34
CA GLU A 240 3.65 -7.72 24.19
C GLU A 240 2.27 -7.07 24.04
N LEU A 241 1.54 -7.48 23.01
CA LEU A 241 0.20 -7.00 22.68
C LEU A 241 -0.77 -8.17 22.80
N GLU A 242 -1.86 -7.95 23.53
CA GLU A 242 -2.97 -8.88 23.66
C GLU A 242 -4.30 -8.16 23.44
N GLY A 243 -5.36 -8.90 23.15
CA GLY A 243 -6.71 -8.37 23.06
C GLY A 243 -7.40 -8.69 21.74
N SER A 244 -8.34 -7.84 21.35
CA SER A 244 -9.23 -8.10 20.22
C SER A 244 -9.62 -6.82 19.48
N ILE A 245 -9.90 -6.96 18.20
CA ILE A 245 -10.44 -5.92 17.34
C ILE A 245 -11.79 -6.40 16.82
N THR A 246 -12.87 -5.70 17.17
CA THR A 246 -14.19 -5.97 16.58
C THR A 246 -14.28 -5.26 15.25
N LEU A 247 -14.30 -6.03 14.16
CA LEU A 247 -14.37 -5.57 12.79
C LEU A 247 -15.77 -5.05 12.45
N LYS A 248 -15.81 -4.04 11.59
CA LYS A 248 -17.02 -3.51 10.96
C LYS A 248 -16.74 -3.34 9.48
N ASP A 249 -17.81 -3.19 8.69
CA ASP A 249 -17.70 -2.94 7.24
C ASP A 249 -16.80 -1.74 6.91
N ASP A 250 -16.85 -0.70 7.75
CA ASP A 250 -15.87 0.38 7.74
C ASP A 250 -14.77 0.09 8.77
N ILE A 251 -13.58 -0.25 8.27
CA ILE A 251 -12.43 -0.62 9.08
C ILE A 251 -12.02 0.50 10.04
N MET A 252 -12.20 1.78 9.67
CA MET A 252 -11.85 2.91 10.52
C MET A 252 -12.77 3.01 11.75
N ARG A 253 -13.95 2.38 11.68
CA ARG A 253 -14.94 2.31 12.76
C ARG A 253 -14.88 0.99 13.56
N SER A 254 -14.02 0.06 13.15
CA SER A 254 -13.69 -1.14 13.92
C SER A 254 -13.18 -0.75 15.30
N THR A 255 -13.59 -1.49 16.32
CA THR A 255 -13.36 -1.13 17.73
C THR A 255 -12.17 -1.89 18.28
N LEU A 256 -11.20 -1.16 18.81
CA LEU A 256 -9.98 -1.67 19.43
C LEU A 256 -10.19 -1.90 20.92
N ARG A 257 -9.73 -3.06 21.41
CA ARG A 257 -9.53 -3.34 22.83
C ARG A 257 -8.24 -4.16 22.97
N LEU A 258 -7.12 -3.46 23.01
CA LEU A 258 -5.81 -4.06 23.12
C LEU A 258 -5.17 -3.65 24.44
N ASP A 259 -4.45 -4.57 25.06
CA ASP A 259 -3.58 -4.29 26.19
C ASP A 259 -2.13 -4.49 25.74
N ALA A 260 -1.28 -3.52 26.08
CA ALA A 260 0.13 -3.48 25.70
C ALA A 260 0.98 -3.51 26.96
N VAL A 261 1.88 -4.48 27.04
CA VAL A 261 2.85 -4.63 28.12
C VAL A 261 4.23 -4.32 27.57
N LEU A 262 4.88 -3.30 28.12
CA LEU A 262 6.21 -2.87 27.71
C LEU A 262 7.23 -3.23 28.80
N ASP A 263 8.24 -4.00 28.41
CA ASP A 263 9.42 -4.29 29.20
C ASP A 263 10.59 -3.45 28.66
N ILE A 264 11.03 -2.46 29.43
CA ILE A 264 11.97 -1.44 28.97
C ILE A 264 13.32 -1.63 29.67
N SER A 265 14.38 -1.73 28.86
CA SER A 265 15.74 -1.92 29.36
C SER A 265 16.27 -0.71 30.14
N GLU A 266 17.32 -0.91 30.91
CA GLU A 266 18.02 0.18 31.59
C GLU A 266 18.64 1.20 30.62
N GLU A 267 18.96 0.80 29.39
CA GLU A 267 19.50 1.73 28.39
C GLU A 267 18.49 2.80 27.97
N MET A 268 17.20 2.53 28.17
CA MET A 268 16.09 3.44 27.91
C MET A 268 15.62 4.15 29.20
N ALA A 269 16.47 4.23 30.24
CA ALA A 269 16.15 4.87 31.52
C ALA A 269 15.67 6.34 31.39
N MET A 270 16.11 7.06 30.35
CA MET A 270 15.64 8.42 30.08
C MET A 270 14.14 8.46 29.74
N VAL A 271 13.61 7.40 29.13
CA VAL A 271 12.20 7.31 28.72
C VAL A 271 11.32 6.79 29.87
N LYS A 272 11.89 6.00 30.80
CA LYS A 272 11.17 5.47 31.98
C LYS A 272 10.51 6.56 32.83
N GLY A 273 11.15 7.74 32.94
CA GLY A 273 10.58 8.89 33.68
C GLY A 273 9.22 9.35 33.12
N PHE A 274 9.02 9.26 31.80
CA PHE A 274 7.79 9.63 31.13
C PHE A 274 6.69 8.56 31.21
N LEU A 275 7.08 7.32 31.47
CA LEU A 275 6.17 6.16 31.50
C LEU A 275 5.78 5.76 32.93
N SER A 276 6.32 6.44 33.95
CA SER A 276 6.21 6.08 35.36
C SER A 276 4.78 5.89 35.89
N ASP A 277 3.79 6.58 35.32
CA ASP A 277 2.38 6.43 35.70
C ASP A 277 1.75 5.07 35.29
N ALA A 278 2.44 4.30 34.45
CA ALA A 278 2.02 3.00 33.94
C ALA A 278 2.83 1.81 34.53
N GLU A 279 3.83 2.07 35.36
CA GLU A 279 4.67 1.03 35.97
C GLU A 279 3.87 0.27 37.03
N TRP A 280 3.80 -1.05 36.88
CA TRP A 280 3.16 -1.94 37.87
C TRP A 280 4.21 -2.59 38.77
N ASP A 281 3.77 -3.29 39.82
CA ASP A 281 4.63 -3.99 40.78
C ASP A 281 5.57 -5.05 40.14
N ASP A 282 5.30 -5.48 38.91
CA ASP A 282 6.15 -6.39 38.13
C ASP A 282 7.35 -5.70 37.44
N GLY A 283 7.45 -4.37 37.55
CA GLY A 283 8.48 -3.55 36.92
C GLY A 283 8.25 -3.33 35.42
N LYS A 284 7.06 -3.68 34.90
CA LYS A 284 6.66 -3.47 33.51
C LYS A 284 5.66 -2.34 33.41
N TYR A 285 5.56 -1.78 32.21
CA TYR A 285 4.65 -0.67 31.92
C TYR A 285 3.42 -1.17 31.16
N HIS A 286 2.24 -0.96 31.72
CA HIS A 286 0.98 -1.48 31.17
C HIS A 286 0.12 -0.37 30.59
N TYR A 287 -0.31 -0.53 29.34
CA TYR A 287 -1.17 0.41 28.64
C TYR A 287 -2.39 -0.29 28.07
N SER A 288 -3.51 0.42 28.04
CA SER A 288 -4.73 -0.03 27.37
C SER A 288 -5.00 0.87 26.16
N ILE A 289 -5.13 0.24 25.00
CA ILE A 289 -5.46 0.85 23.71
C ILE A 289 -6.93 0.55 23.41
N THR A 290 -7.75 1.59 23.45
CA THR A 290 -9.19 1.48 23.24
C THR A 290 -9.68 2.49 22.21
N GLY A 291 -10.91 2.35 21.72
CA GLY A 291 -11.51 3.29 20.78
C GLY A 291 -11.72 2.64 19.42
N SER A 292 -11.60 3.41 18.34
CA SER A 292 -11.73 2.90 16.98
C SER A 292 -10.39 2.94 16.25
N ILE A 293 -10.20 2.13 15.20
CA ILE A 293 -8.96 2.15 14.39
C ILE A 293 -8.62 3.56 13.91
N GLY A 294 -9.60 4.34 13.46
CA GLY A 294 -9.35 5.70 13.00
C GLY A 294 -9.09 6.73 14.11
N ARG A 295 -9.33 6.38 15.38
CA ARG A 295 -9.15 7.25 16.56
C ARG A 295 -8.80 6.40 17.80
N PRO A 296 -7.61 5.79 17.82
CA PRO A 296 -7.17 5.02 18.96
C PRO A 296 -6.92 5.95 20.15
N SER A 297 -7.16 5.44 21.37
CA SER A 297 -6.85 6.11 22.61
C SER A 297 -5.95 5.20 23.43
N LEU A 298 -4.73 5.66 23.67
CA LEU A 298 -3.76 5.02 24.55
C LEU A 298 -3.87 5.61 25.96
N LYS A 299 -3.99 4.75 26.98
CA LYS A 299 -4.01 5.18 28.38
C LYS A 299 -3.18 4.24 29.24
N ALA A 300 -2.48 4.79 30.23
CA ALA A 300 -1.84 3.98 31.27
C ALA A 300 -2.90 3.11 31.97
N ALA A 301 -2.67 1.80 31.99
CA ALA A 301 -3.53 0.87 32.70
C ALA A 301 -3.27 1.03 34.19
N ARG A 302 -4.32 1.30 34.98
CA ARG A 302 -4.19 1.45 36.43
C ARG A 302 -4.22 0.08 37.09
N GLU A 303 -3.23 -0.17 37.93
CA GLU A 303 -3.14 -1.37 38.75
C GLU A 303 -4.45 -1.60 39.53
N GLY A 304 -5.06 -2.78 39.38
CA GLY A 304 -6.37 -3.12 39.96
C GLY A 304 -7.60 -2.70 39.15
N THR A 305 -7.41 -1.98 38.03
CA THR A 305 -8.45 -1.73 37.02
C THR A 305 -8.21 -2.64 35.82
N SER A 306 -7.98 -3.93 36.09
CA SER A 306 -8.15 -4.91 35.02
C SER A 306 -9.62 -4.80 34.60
N SER A 307 -9.84 -4.37 33.35
CA SER A 307 -11.11 -4.66 32.73
C SER A 307 -11.26 -6.17 32.82
N SER A 308 -12.30 -6.61 33.51
CA SER A 308 -12.56 -8.01 33.81
C SER A 308 -12.91 -8.73 32.51
N SER A 309 -11.90 -9.14 31.76
CA SER A 309 -11.94 -10.12 30.66
C SER A 309 -10.99 -11.30 30.95
N SER A 310 -10.44 -11.40 32.16
CA SER A 310 -9.68 -12.57 32.62
C SER A 310 -10.61 -13.71 33.08
N SER A 311 -11.32 -14.34 32.14
CA SER A 311 -11.75 -15.75 32.29
C SER A 311 -12.18 -16.40 30.97
N SER A 312 -11.38 -16.22 29.92
CA SER A 312 -11.09 -17.33 29.02
C SER A 312 -9.60 -17.55 29.15
N ALA A 313 -9.23 -18.56 29.93
CA ALA A 313 -7.87 -19.08 29.90
C ALA A 313 -7.59 -19.43 28.44
N SER A 314 -6.84 -18.56 27.75
CA SER A 314 -6.09 -18.98 26.59
C SER A 314 -5.19 -20.07 27.14
N THR A 315 -5.53 -21.32 26.82
CA THR A 315 -4.52 -22.36 26.81
C THR A 315 -3.48 -21.87 25.85
N ARG A 316 -2.43 -21.24 26.39
CA ARG A 316 -1.12 -21.10 25.76
C ARG A 316 -0.82 -22.45 25.13
N ARG A 317 -1.11 -22.58 23.84
CA ARG A 317 -0.79 -23.79 23.10
C ARG A 317 0.70 -23.68 22.84
N GLU A 318 1.49 -24.13 23.81
CA GLU A 318 2.90 -24.38 23.57
C GLU A 318 2.97 -25.31 22.37
N ARG A 319 3.47 -24.77 21.25
CA ARG A 319 3.62 -25.51 20.01
C ARG A 319 4.50 -26.71 20.27
N THR A 320 4.19 -27.81 19.60
CA THR A 320 5.08 -28.96 19.64
C THR A 320 6.38 -28.59 18.91
N PRO A 321 7.53 -29.21 19.24
CA PRO A 321 8.78 -29.02 18.51
C PRO A 321 8.66 -29.30 17.01
N GLU A 322 7.64 -30.07 16.61
CA GLU A 322 7.32 -30.37 15.22
C GLU A 322 6.72 -29.15 14.50
N GLU A 323 5.76 -28.46 15.11
CA GLU A 323 5.18 -27.21 14.58
C GLU A 323 6.24 -26.08 14.51
N GLU A 324 7.21 -26.07 15.42
CA GLU A 324 8.34 -25.13 15.40
C GLU A 324 9.37 -25.46 14.30
N ALA A 325 9.64 -26.76 14.07
CA ALA A 325 10.53 -27.21 13.01
C ALA A 325 9.93 -27.01 11.61
N GLU A 326 8.63 -27.27 11.45
CA GLU A 326 7.91 -27.05 10.19
C GLU A 326 7.85 -25.55 9.84
N ARG A 327 7.74 -24.68 10.86
CA ARG A 327 7.84 -23.22 10.71
C ARG A 327 9.25 -22.75 10.36
N ASN A 328 10.29 -23.30 10.99
CA ASN A 328 11.67 -22.95 10.63
C ASN A 328 11.99 -23.41 9.19
N ALA A 329 11.46 -24.56 8.77
CA ALA A 329 11.56 -25.02 7.40
C ALA A 329 10.81 -24.09 6.43
N ALA A 330 9.57 -23.68 6.76
CA ALA A 330 8.82 -22.71 5.97
C ALA A 330 9.52 -21.34 5.91
N ARG A 331 10.18 -20.90 6.99
CA ARG A 331 10.97 -19.67 7.05
C ARG A 331 12.21 -19.76 6.16
N ASP A 332 12.95 -20.86 6.22
CA ASP A 332 14.12 -21.09 5.37
C ASP A 332 13.74 -21.23 3.90
N GLU A 333 12.58 -21.84 3.62
CA GLU A 333 12.01 -21.93 2.27
C GLU A 333 11.56 -20.57 1.76
N ARG A 334 10.88 -19.75 2.58
CA ARG A 334 10.54 -18.35 2.26
C ARG A 334 11.80 -17.51 2.04
N ARG A 335 12.86 -17.69 2.85
CA ARG A 335 14.15 -17.01 2.66
C ARG A 335 14.81 -17.40 1.34
N ARG A 336 14.80 -18.68 0.97
CA ARG A 336 15.28 -19.13 -0.34
C ARG A 336 14.43 -18.58 -1.48
N ARG A 337 13.11 -18.56 -1.32
CA ARG A 337 12.18 -18.00 -2.31
C ARG A 337 12.40 -16.50 -2.49
N ARG A 338 12.70 -15.75 -1.42
CA ARG A 338 13.14 -14.35 -1.47
C ARG A 338 14.45 -14.19 -2.25
N GLU A 339 15.43 -15.04 -2.04
CA GLU A 339 16.68 -15.02 -2.80
C GLU A 339 16.44 -15.35 -4.28
N GLU A 340 15.61 -16.36 -4.59
CA GLU A 340 15.23 -16.73 -5.96
C GLU A 340 14.42 -15.64 -6.67
N ILE A 341 13.46 -15.01 -6.00
CA ILE A 341 12.68 -13.90 -6.56
C ILE A 341 13.58 -12.69 -6.79
N ARG A 342 14.50 -12.38 -5.86
CA ARG A 342 15.48 -11.31 -6.03
C ARG A 342 16.43 -11.59 -7.20
N GLU A 343 16.81 -12.84 -7.39
CA GLU A 343 17.62 -13.28 -8.52
C GLU A 343 16.82 -13.23 -9.84
N GLN A 344 15.55 -13.64 -9.83
CA GLN A 344 14.64 -13.50 -10.98
C GLN A 344 14.43 -12.03 -11.36
N LEU A 345 14.22 -11.13 -10.40
CA LEU A 345 14.11 -9.69 -10.63
C LEU A 345 15.40 -9.09 -11.21
N ARG A 346 16.57 -9.57 -10.76
CA ARG A 346 17.86 -9.19 -11.36
C ARG A 346 17.99 -9.69 -12.80
N THR A 347 17.42 -10.84 -13.11
CA THR A 347 17.53 -11.48 -14.43
C THR A 347 16.46 -11.00 -15.42
N GLU A 348 15.26 -10.64 -14.94
CA GLU A 348 14.17 -10.06 -15.74
C GLU A 348 14.34 -8.54 -15.93
N GLY A 349 14.85 -7.83 -14.92
CA GLY A 349 15.17 -6.40 -15.01
C GLY A 349 16.30 -6.06 -16.00
N LEU A 350 17.17 -7.03 -16.30
CA LEU A 350 18.20 -6.91 -17.35
C LEU A 350 17.71 -7.29 -18.75
N LYS A 351 16.52 -7.90 -18.89
CA LYS A 351 16.01 -8.36 -20.20
C LYS A 351 15.06 -7.39 -20.90
N ASP A 352 14.39 -6.53 -20.15
CA ASP A 352 13.43 -5.57 -20.73
C ASP A 352 14.03 -4.16 -20.93
N GLY A 353 15.29 -3.93 -20.51
CA GLY A 353 15.95 -2.62 -20.55
C GLY A 353 17.00 -2.42 -21.64
N ASP A 354 17.78 -3.44 -22.00
CA ASP A 354 18.97 -3.26 -22.85
C ASP A 354 18.82 -3.80 -24.30
N ASP A 355 17.79 -4.59 -24.62
CA ASP A 355 17.66 -5.23 -25.94
C ASP A 355 16.86 -4.40 -26.97
N LEU A 356 16.43 -3.17 -26.63
CA LEU A 356 15.68 -2.29 -27.56
C LEU A 356 16.35 -0.94 -27.87
N GLU A 357 17.49 -0.61 -27.26
CA GLU A 357 18.23 0.63 -27.60
C GLU A 357 19.45 0.41 -28.51
N ASP A 358 19.90 -0.83 -28.73
CA ASP A 358 21.09 -1.12 -29.54
C ASP A 358 20.81 -1.38 -31.03
N GLU A 359 19.57 -1.67 -31.46
CA GLU A 359 19.26 -1.88 -32.89
C GLU A 359 18.95 -0.58 -33.67
N GLU A 360 18.66 0.55 -33.01
CA GLU A 360 18.41 1.83 -33.72
C GLU A 360 19.65 2.74 -33.86
N ARG A 361 20.79 2.41 -33.22
CA ARG A 361 22.00 3.26 -33.27
C ARG A 361 23.02 2.90 -34.36
N GLU A 362 22.89 1.79 -35.08
CA GLU A 362 23.86 1.40 -36.14
C GLU A 362 23.52 1.90 -37.56
N HIS A 363 22.35 2.53 -37.79
CA HIS A 363 21.94 2.96 -39.14
C HIS A 363 21.57 4.44 -39.29
N ARG A 364 22.38 5.36 -38.77
CA ARG A 364 22.47 6.74 -39.32
C ARG A 364 23.89 7.28 -39.26
N ARG A 365 24.68 6.96 -40.29
CA ARG A 365 25.67 7.91 -40.78
C ARG A 365 24.94 8.87 -41.74
N PRO A 366 24.93 10.18 -41.50
CA PRO A 366 24.81 11.12 -42.60
C PRO A 366 26.20 11.19 -43.26
N GLU A 367 26.26 10.78 -44.52
CA GLU A 367 27.35 11.18 -45.41
C GLU A 367 27.28 12.70 -45.56
N GLU A 368 28.43 13.34 -45.37
CA GLU A 368 28.69 14.71 -45.82
C GLU A 368 28.61 14.72 -47.35
N ASP A 369 27.92 15.70 -47.93
CA ASP A 369 28.31 16.35 -49.19
C ASP A 369 27.49 17.64 -49.39
N ASP A 370 28.20 18.75 -49.20
CA ASP A 370 28.23 20.01 -49.98
C ASP A 370 27.07 20.30 -50.95
N PHE A 371 26.52 21.52 -50.89
CA PHE A 371 26.47 22.44 -52.04
C PHE A 371 26.11 23.89 -51.62
N ASP A 372 26.85 24.80 -52.25
CA ASP A 372 26.98 26.26 -52.07
C ASP A 372 25.70 27.11 -52.22
N ASP A 373 25.78 28.28 -51.57
CA ASP A 373 25.40 29.65 -51.97
C ASP A 373 24.19 29.88 -52.90
N GLU A 374 23.26 30.76 -52.49
CA GLU A 374 23.06 32.06 -53.15
C GLU A 374 22.15 33.01 -52.33
N GLU A 375 22.40 34.30 -52.56
CA GLU A 375 22.11 35.51 -51.80
C GLU A 375 20.74 36.16 -52.16
N TYR A 376 20.45 37.30 -51.49
CA TYR A 376 19.40 38.33 -51.70
C TYR A 376 18.16 38.23 -50.80
N GLU A 377 18.00 39.13 -49.81
CA GLU A 377 17.35 40.47 -49.88
C GLU A 377 15.83 40.30 -50.21
N ASP A 378 14.85 40.85 -49.49
CA ASP A 378 14.77 42.20 -48.95
C ASP A 378 13.50 42.34 -48.05
N ASP A 379 13.61 43.30 -47.13
CA ASP A 379 12.66 44.31 -46.63
C ASP A 379 11.23 44.09 -46.02
N GLU A 380 11.00 45.09 -45.14
CA GLU A 380 9.75 45.74 -44.69
C GLU A 380 9.17 45.37 -43.31
N GLU A 381 9.76 46.02 -42.30
CA GLU A 381 9.09 46.55 -41.12
C GLU A 381 7.87 47.41 -41.50
N GLY A 382 6.73 47.13 -40.86
CA GLY A 382 5.56 47.99 -40.86
C GLY A 382 5.05 48.14 -39.43
N PHE A 383 5.55 49.16 -38.73
CA PHE A 383 4.85 49.79 -37.61
C PHE A 383 3.69 50.60 -38.18
N GLU A 384 2.52 50.55 -37.53
CA GLU A 384 1.75 51.77 -37.25
C GLU A 384 0.76 51.50 -36.10
N ASP A 385 0.83 52.43 -35.14
CA ASP A 385 -0.06 52.62 -34.00
C ASP A 385 -1.53 52.77 -34.42
N ASP A 386 -2.44 52.45 -33.51
CA ASP A 386 -3.58 53.32 -33.27
C ASP A 386 -4.05 53.21 -31.81
N GLU A 387 -4.02 54.37 -31.18
CA GLU A 387 -4.53 54.73 -29.86
C GLU A 387 -6.08 54.70 -29.81
N ASP A 388 -6.58 55.08 -28.62
CA ASP A 388 -7.96 55.40 -28.24
C ASP A 388 -8.82 54.22 -27.76
N GLY A 389 -9.31 54.19 -26.53
CA GLY A 389 -9.44 55.24 -25.54
C GLY A 389 -10.66 54.95 -24.65
N ARG A 390 -10.70 55.66 -23.52
CA ARG A 390 -11.71 55.74 -22.44
C ARG A 390 -11.28 55.01 -21.17
N GLU A 391 -10.74 55.72 -20.18
CA GLU A 391 -11.42 56.66 -19.25
C GLU A 391 -12.66 56.03 -18.59
N ARG A 392 -12.97 56.20 -17.31
CA ARG A 392 -12.37 56.76 -16.08
C ARG A 392 -13.55 56.67 -15.10
N ASP A 393 -13.30 56.30 -13.85
CA ASP A 393 -14.08 56.60 -12.63
C ASP A 393 -13.35 55.81 -11.53
N GLU A 394 -12.39 56.36 -10.76
CA GLU A 394 -12.55 57.41 -9.71
C GLU A 394 -13.83 57.17 -8.89
N LEU A 395 -13.88 57.09 -7.57
CA LEU A 395 -12.97 57.43 -6.47
C LEU A 395 -13.65 56.87 -5.21
N GLY A 396 -12.89 56.63 -4.14
CA GLY A 396 -13.45 56.24 -2.85
C GLY A 396 -12.38 55.94 -1.82
N ASP A 397 -11.55 56.94 -1.55
CA ASP A 397 -10.62 57.02 -0.43
C ASP A 397 -11.31 56.73 0.92
N ASP A 398 -10.58 56.11 1.85
CA ASP A 398 -10.13 56.79 3.08
C ASP A 398 -9.68 55.76 4.15
N GLU A 399 -8.36 55.62 4.26
CA GLU A 399 -7.58 55.89 5.49
C GLU A 399 -7.72 54.97 6.74
N PRO A 400 -6.77 55.05 7.72
CA PRO A 400 -5.97 53.91 8.12
C PRO A 400 -6.20 53.42 9.57
N LEU A 401 -5.42 52.39 9.95
CA LEU A 401 -5.30 51.76 11.27
C LEU A 401 -5.18 52.77 12.45
N PRO A 402 -5.51 52.31 13.66
CA PRO A 402 -4.43 52.28 14.66
C PRO A 402 -4.40 51.04 15.58
N GLU A 403 -3.28 50.98 16.29
CA GLU A 403 -2.74 50.00 17.23
C GLU A 403 -3.57 49.74 18.51
N GLU A 404 -3.15 48.68 19.22
CA GLU A 404 -3.33 48.35 20.65
C GLU A 404 -4.73 47.99 21.17
N PHE A 405 -4.89 46.71 21.56
CA PHE A 405 -5.00 46.27 22.97
C PHE A 405 -4.65 44.79 23.11
#